data_AF-A0A5N5E2N5-F1
#
_entry.id   AF-A0A5N5E2N5-F1
#
_cell.length_a   1.000
_cell.length_b   1.000
_cell.length_c   1.000
_cell.angle_alpha   90.00
_cell.angle_beta   90.00
_cell.angle_gamma   90.00
#
_symmetry.space_group_name_H-M   'P 1'
#
loop_
_entity.id
_entity.type
_entity.pdbx_description
1 polymer ?
#
loop_
_entity_poly.entity_id
_entity_poly.type
_entity_poly.pdbx_seq_one_letter_code
_entity_poly.pdbx_strand_id
1 'polypeptide(L)'
;GGDGKIPGVQIASKTGTAEHGVNPRETPPHAWYIAFAPAQNPTVAVAVIVENGGDRGLAATGGSVAAPIGRAVIAAGIQGG
;
A
#
# COMPACT_ATOMS: atom_id res chain seq x y z
N GLY A 1 8.02 0.04 -11.15
CA GLY A 1 8.44 -1.10 -10.33
C GLY A 1 8.85 -0.55 -8.99
N GLY A 2 8.27 -1.06 -7.90
CA GLY A 2 8.57 -0.60 -6.53
C GLY A 2 9.09 -1.76 -5.68
N ASP A 3 9.70 -1.41 -4.55
CA ASP A 3 10.23 -2.33 -3.55
C ASP A 3 9.16 -3.31 -3.04
N GLY A 4 9.59 -4.49 -2.59
CA GLY A 4 8.69 -5.54 -2.07
C GLY A 4 8.00 -6.38 -3.16
N LYS A 5 8.63 -6.62 -4.31
CA LYS A 5 8.12 -7.64 -5.24
C LYS A 5 8.26 -9.03 -4.62
N ILE A 6 7.22 -9.85 -4.74
CA ILE A 6 7.26 -11.25 -4.36
C ILE A 6 7.62 -12.05 -5.62
N PRO A 7 8.73 -12.82 -5.64
CA PRO A 7 9.10 -13.63 -6.79
C PRO A 7 7.98 -14.59 -7.21
N GLY A 8 7.68 -14.65 -8.50
CA GLY A 8 6.66 -15.56 -9.05
C GLY A 8 5.19 -15.17 -8.79
N VAL A 9 4.92 -14.08 -8.06
CA VAL A 9 3.55 -13.67 -7.71
C VAL A 9 3.24 -12.33 -8.35
N GLN A 10 2.28 -12.31 -9.26
CA GLN A 10 1.77 -11.07 -9.82
C GLN A 10 0.76 -10.44 -8.87
N ILE A 11 0.99 -9.18 -8.49
CA ILE A 11 0.09 -8.40 -7.63
C ILE A 11 -0.62 -7.35 -8.48
N ALA A 12 -1.94 -7.34 -8.46
CA ALA A 12 -2.74 -6.23 -8.96
C ALA A 12 -2.95 -5.24 -7.82
N SER A 13 -2.70 -3.95 -8.05
CA SER A 13 -2.77 -2.97 -6.97
C SER A 13 -2.98 -1.53 -7.45
N LYS A 14 -3.43 -0.69 -6.53
CA LYS A 14 -3.49 0.75 -6.70
C LYS A 14 -2.93 1.45 -5.46
N THR A 15 -2.11 2.46 -5.69
CA THR A 15 -1.63 3.38 -4.63
C THR A 15 -2.43 4.67 -4.68
N GLY A 16 -2.50 5.37 -3.54
CA GLY A 16 -3.12 6.68 -3.45
C GLY A 16 -2.59 7.50 -2.29
N THR A 17 -2.94 8.78 -2.30
CA THR A 17 -2.84 9.69 -1.17
C THR A 17 -4.21 10.31 -0.96
N ALA A 18 -4.56 10.60 0.29
CA ALA A 18 -5.78 11.33 0.62
C ALA A 18 -5.43 12.53 1.51
N GLU A 19 -5.69 13.73 0.99
CA GLU A 19 -5.71 14.95 1.80
C GLU A 19 -6.85 14.88 2.83
N HIS A 20 -6.66 15.50 3.99
CA HIS A 20 -7.67 15.52 5.05
C HIS A 20 -7.49 16.73 5.98
N GLY A 21 -8.46 16.94 6.87
CA GLY A 21 -8.44 18.03 7.85
C GLY A 21 -8.79 19.40 7.26
N VAL A 22 -8.69 20.43 8.10
CA VAL A 22 -9.09 21.81 7.76
C VAL A 22 -8.09 22.53 6.86
N ASN A 23 -6.80 22.18 6.95
CA ASN A 23 -5.72 22.73 6.12
C ASN A 23 -5.05 21.59 5.32
N PRO A 24 -5.74 21.02 4.32
CA PRO A 24 -5.33 19.77 3.66
C PRO A 24 -3.96 19.83 2.97
N ARG A 25 -3.55 21.02 2.50
CA ARG A 25 -2.24 21.21 1.85
C ARG A 25 -1.06 21.29 2.82
N GLU A 26 -1.33 21.58 4.08
CA GLU A 26 -0.32 21.66 5.16
C GLU A 26 -0.36 20.44 6.07
N THR A 27 -1.37 19.59 5.89
CA THR A 27 -1.55 18.36 6.66
C THR A 27 -0.97 17.17 5.88
N PRO A 28 -0.05 16.38 6.44
CA PRO A 28 0.47 15.17 5.79
C PRO A 28 -0.66 14.25 5.30
N PRO A 29 -0.69 13.84 4.02
CA PRO A 29 -1.79 13.04 3.49
C PRO A 29 -1.78 11.63 4.08
N HIS A 30 -2.94 10.98 4.15
CA HIS A 30 -2.98 9.54 4.38
C HIS A 30 -2.44 8.80 3.15
N ALA A 31 -1.55 7.83 3.36
CA ALA A 31 -1.00 7.00 2.30
C ALA A 31 -1.80 5.69 2.17
N TRP A 32 -2.27 5.40 0.96
CA TRP A 32 -3.14 4.25 0.68
C TRP A 32 -2.48 3.24 -0.25
N TYR A 33 -2.74 1.97 0.03
CA TYR A 33 -2.46 0.86 -0.88
C TYR A 33 -3.56 -0.19 -0.80
N ILE A 34 -4.16 -0.51 -1.94
CA ILE A 34 -5.10 -1.62 -2.07
C ILE A 34 -4.55 -2.60 -3.09
N ALA A 35 -4.65 -3.89 -2.81
CA ALA A 35 -4.06 -4.92 -3.64
C ALA A 35 -4.72 -6.29 -3.46
N PHE A 36 -4.55 -7.13 -4.47
CA PHE A 36 -4.86 -8.56 -4.38
C PHE A 36 -3.84 -9.38 -5.18
N ALA A 37 -3.67 -10.64 -4.78
CA ALA A 37 -2.73 -11.56 -5.40
C ALA A 37 -3.12 -13.04 -5.18
N PRO A 38 -2.65 -13.97 -6.06
CA PRO A 38 -2.11 -13.70 -7.40
C PRO A 38 -3.15 -13.00 -8.31
N ALA A 39 -2.73 -12.10 -9.18
CA ALA A 39 -3.64 -11.24 -9.94
C ALA A 39 -4.62 -12.02 -10.84
N GLN A 40 -4.19 -13.17 -11.38
CA GLN A 40 -5.00 -13.99 -12.27
C GLN A 40 -5.97 -14.92 -11.56
N ASN A 41 -5.62 -15.37 -10.34
CA ASN A 41 -6.46 -16.22 -9.51
C ASN A 41 -6.30 -15.79 -8.04
N PRO A 42 -6.98 -14.70 -7.62
CA PRO A 42 -6.72 -14.07 -6.33
C PRO A 42 -7.12 -14.96 -5.15
N THR A 43 -6.22 -15.10 -4.18
CA THR A 43 -6.46 -15.84 -2.93
C THR A 43 -6.37 -14.94 -1.69
N VAL A 44 -5.71 -13.78 -1.81
CA VAL A 44 -5.62 -12.77 -0.75
C VAL A 44 -5.87 -11.38 -1.31
N ALA A 45 -6.59 -10.55 -0.55
CA ALA A 45 -6.78 -9.13 -0.79
C ALA A 45 -6.46 -8.32 0.47
N VAL A 46 -5.87 -7.13 0.29
CA VAL A 46 -5.45 -6.24 1.38
C VAL A 46 -5.82 -4.80 1.07
N ALA A 47 -6.13 -4.05 2.14
CA ALA A 47 -6.20 -2.60 2.14
C ALA A 47 -5.32 -2.08 3.27
N VAL A 48 -4.42 -1.16 2.95
CA VAL A 48 -3.49 -0.52 3.88
C VAL A 48 -3.71 0.98 3.84
N ILE A 49 -3.94 1.55 5.02
CA ILE A 49 -3.88 2.99 5.27
C ILE A 49 -2.72 3.24 6.22
N VAL A 50 -1.92 4.26 5.90
CA VAL A 50 -0.99 4.87 6.85
C VAL A 50 -1.41 6.31 7.03
N GLU A 51 -1.93 6.62 8.20
CA GLU A 51 -2.42 7.95 8.53
C GLU A 51 -1.28 8.96 8.62
N ASN A 52 -1.61 10.23 8.34
CA ASN A 52 -0.70 11.38 8.42
C ASN A 52 0.68 11.15 7.77
N GLY A 53 0.74 10.36 6.70
CA GLY A 53 1.93 10.13 5.89
C GLY A 53 3.06 9.33 6.56
N GLY A 54 2.83 8.79 7.76
CA GLY A 54 3.85 8.08 8.53
C GLY A 54 5.09 8.95 8.79
N ASP A 55 6.28 8.41 8.52
CA ASP A 55 7.57 9.09 8.71
C ASP A 55 7.94 10.05 7.56
N ARG A 56 7.15 10.09 6.48
CA ARG A 56 7.41 10.91 5.28
C ARG A 56 6.72 12.27 5.30
N GLY A 57 5.83 12.53 6.25
CA GLY A 57 5.08 13.79 6.36
C GLY A 57 4.39 14.16 5.04
N LEU A 58 4.53 15.43 4.62
CA LEU A 58 3.92 15.94 3.38
C LEU A 58 4.41 15.27 2.09
N ALA A 59 5.58 14.63 2.11
CA ALA A 59 6.12 13.91 0.96
C ALA A 59 5.61 12.47 0.84
N ALA A 60 4.70 12.04 1.73
CA ALA A 60 4.18 10.69 1.75
C ALA A 60 3.37 10.36 0.48
N THR A 61 3.67 9.19 -0.10
CA THR A 61 2.82 8.58 -1.14
C THR A 61 2.40 7.18 -0.73
N GLY A 62 1.25 6.72 -1.22
CA GLY A 62 0.85 5.31 -1.09
C GLY A 62 1.90 4.33 -1.60
N GLY A 63 2.66 4.69 -2.63
CA GLY A 63 3.72 3.86 -3.19
C GLY A 63 4.97 3.76 -2.31
N SER A 64 5.33 4.82 -1.59
CA SER A 64 6.53 4.86 -0.77
C SER A 64 6.32 4.30 0.64
N VAL A 65 5.10 4.38 1.18
CA VAL A 65 4.81 4.02 2.59
C VAL A 65 3.87 2.82 2.70
N ALA A 66 2.68 2.91 2.10
CA ALA A 66 1.64 1.87 2.27
C ALA A 66 1.90 0.62 1.42
N ALA A 67 2.48 0.75 0.22
CA ALA A 67 2.69 -0.37 -0.69
C ALA A 67 3.68 -1.43 -0.16
N PRO A 68 4.83 -1.08 0.43
CA PRO A 68 5.73 -2.07 1.05
C PRO A 68 5.04 -2.87 2.17
N ILE A 69 4.22 -2.22 2.98
CA ILE A 69 3.45 -2.87 4.06
C ILE A 69 2.47 -3.88 3.46
N GLY A 70 1.66 -3.47 2.48
CA GLY A 70 0.69 -4.37 1.85
C GLY A 70 1.34 -5.55 1.14
N ARG A 71 2.51 -5.35 0.53
CA ARG A 71 3.31 -6.43 -0.08
C ARG A 71 3.81 -7.45 0.94
N ALA A 72 4.25 -6.99 2.11
CA ALA A 72 4.64 -7.88 3.21
C ALA A 72 3.47 -8.71 3.73
N VAL A 73 2.28 -8.10 3.89
CA VAL A 73 1.06 -8.81 4.29
C VAL A 73 0.65 -9.84 3.24
N ILE A 74 0.67 -9.48 1.94
CA ILE A 74 0.40 -10.44 0.86
C ILE A 74 1.40 -11.60 0.90
N ALA A 75 2.69 -11.33 1.07
CA ALA A 75 3.73 -12.36 1.12
C ALA A 75 3.47 -13.36 2.25
N ALA A 76 3.07 -12.89 3.43
CA ALA A 76 2.70 -13.76 4.54
C ALA A 76 1.42 -14.56 4.24
N GLY A 77 0.40 -13.90 3.65
CA GLY A 77 -0.89 -14.53 3.36
C GLY A 77 -0.85 -15.65 2.33
N ILE A 78 0.04 -15.56 1.34
CA ILE A 78 0.16 -16.59 0.28
C ILE A 78 1.14 -17.73 0.61
N GLN A 79 2.03 -17.56 1.59
CA GLN A 79 2.93 -18.63 2.04
C GLN A 79 2.24 -19.64 2.97
N GLY A 80 1.11 -19.27 3.57
CA GLY A 80 0.36 -20.12 4.50
C GLY A 80 -0.77 -20.94 3.86
N GLY A 81 -0.83 -21.01 2.53
CA GLY A 81 -1.85 -21.74 1.75
C GLY A 81 -1.35 -23.03 1.12
#